data_AF-Q24NU6-F1
#
_entry.id   AF-Q24NU6-F1
#
_cell.length_a   1.000
_cell.length_b   1.000
_cell.length_c   1.000
_cell.angle_alpha   90.00
_cell.angle_beta   90.00
_cell.angle_gamma   90.00
#
_symmetry.space_group_name_H-M   'P 1'
#
loop_
_entity.id
_entity.type
_entity.pdbx_description
1 polymer ?
#
loop_
_entity_poly.entity_id
_entity_poly.type
_entity_poly.pdbx_seq_one_letter_code
_entity_poly.pdbx_strand_id
1 'polypeptide(L)'
;MVSEEEVVQFLKEVKKLIGEGKWDFIPRKKNLKGLAELGLTIPLAKREILSLALKHYDRGPLEDKDRPGQIWEFIKNIEMQEAYIKLKINQQGCVCISFHPSNGPKTLPFAQDKEE
;
A
#
# COMPACT_ATOMS: atom_id res chain seq x y z
N MET A 1 16.91 -1.55 -9.68
CA MET A 1 16.44 -0.57 -8.68
C MET A 1 15.26 0.14 -9.33
N VAL A 2 14.10 0.19 -8.70
CA VAL A 2 12.92 0.85 -9.29
C VAL A 2 13.16 2.36 -9.34
N SER A 3 12.69 3.04 -10.39
CA SER A 3 12.80 4.50 -10.49
C SER A 3 11.64 5.21 -9.79
N GLU A 4 11.81 6.50 -9.51
CA GLU A 4 10.73 7.35 -8.97
C GLU A 4 9.53 7.38 -9.91
N GLU A 5 9.78 7.48 -11.23
CA GLU A 5 8.74 7.51 -12.25
C GLU A 5 7.91 6.22 -12.25
N GLU A 6 8.54 5.05 -12.09
CA GLU A 6 7.84 3.76 -12.03
C GLU A 6 6.89 3.70 -10.82
N VAL A 7 7.34 4.13 -9.64
CA VAL A 7 6.50 4.18 -8.43
C VAL A 7 5.35 5.17 -8.62
N VAL A 8 5.64 6.37 -9.14
CA VAL A 8 4.63 7.40 -9.40
C VAL A 8 3.60 6.91 -10.40
N GLN A 9 4.02 6.22 -11.46
CA GLN A 9 3.13 5.68 -12.46
C GLN A 9 2.24 4.58 -11.88
N PHE A 10 2.78 3.69 -11.05
CA PHE A 10 2.01 2.70 -10.33
C PHE A 10 0.95 3.35 -9.42
N LEU A 11 1.33 4.36 -8.62
CA LEU A 11 0.41 5.08 -7.75
C LEU A 11 -0.68 5.83 -8.52
N LYS A 12 -0.37 6.40 -9.69
CA LYS A 12 -1.37 7.03 -10.59
C LYS A 12 -2.40 6.00 -11.04
N GLU A 13 -1.97 4.82 -11.48
CA GLU A 13 -2.90 3.77 -11.92
C GLU A 13 -3.74 3.22 -10.76
N VAL A 14 -3.15 3.03 -9.57
CA VAL A 14 -3.90 2.68 -8.34
C VAL A 14 -5.03 3.67 -8.09
N LYS A 15 -4.72 4.97 -8.10
CA LYS A 15 -5.71 6.03 -7.81
C LYS A 15 -6.82 6.07 -8.87
N LYS A 16 -6.45 5.93 -10.15
CA LYS A 16 -7.39 5.85 -11.27
C LYS A 16 -8.34 4.67 -11.13
N LEU A 17 -7.82 3.45 -10.93
CA LEU A 17 -8.63 2.23 -10.78
C LEU A 17 -9.59 2.33 -9.59
N ILE A 18 -9.11 2.85 -8.46
CA ILE A 18 -9.95 3.07 -7.27
C ILE A 18 -11.07 4.10 -7.57
N GLY A 19 -10.77 5.15 -8.32
CA GLY A 19 -11.74 6.16 -8.78
C GLY A 19 -12.80 5.60 -9.72
N GLU A 20 -12.43 4.63 -10.57
CA GLU A 20 -13.35 3.87 -11.43
C GLU A 20 -14.17 2.80 -10.67
N GLY A 21 -13.98 2.67 -9.34
CA GLY A 21 -14.63 1.64 -8.53
C GLY A 21 -14.01 0.24 -8.66
N LYS A 22 -12.93 0.09 -9.43
CA LYS A 22 -12.19 -1.16 -9.64
C LYS A 22 -11.17 -1.37 -8.53
N TRP A 23 -11.67 -1.74 -7.35
CA TRP A 23 -10.84 -1.99 -6.20
C TRP A 23 -11.37 -3.12 -5.33
N ASP A 24 -10.46 -3.82 -4.65
CA ASP A 24 -10.80 -4.89 -3.72
C ASP A 24 -9.88 -4.86 -2.48
N PHE A 25 -10.39 -5.34 -1.35
CA PHE A 25 -9.66 -5.49 -0.10
C PHE A 25 -9.79 -6.91 0.40
N ILE A 26 -8.68 -7.64 0.50
CA ILE A 26 -8.69 -9.03 0.96
C ILE A 26 -8.94 -9.08 2.48
N PRO A 27 -10.10 -9.57 2.97
CA PRO A 27 -10.50 -9.45 4.37
C PRO A 27 -9.95 -10.61 5.21
N ARG A 28 -8.63 -10.85 5.16
CA ARG A 28 -7.97 -11.85 6.02
C ARG A 28 -8.04 -11.42 7.49
N LYS A 29 -8.10 -12.39 8.41
CA LYS A 29 -8.11 -12.14 9.87
C LYS A 29 -7.00 -11.17 10.31
N LYS A 30 -5.78 -11.31 9.75
CA LYS A 30 -4.66 -10.39 10.03
C LYS A 30 -4.95 -8.95 9.60
N ASN A 31 -5.53 -8.76 8.41
CA ASN A 31 -5.85 -7.44 7.88
C ASN A 31 -6.98 -6.79 8.69
N LEU A 32 -8.05 -7.54 8.99
CA LEU A 32 -9.17 -7.00 9.76
C LEU A 32 -8.75 -6.62 11.19
N LYS A 33 -7.94 -7.46 11.85
CA LYS A 33 -7.36 -7.13 13.16
C LYS A 33 -6.41 -5.93 13.05
N GLY A 34 -5.56 -5.89 12.02
CA GLY A 34 -4.63 -4.80 11.79
C GLY A 34 -5.32 -3.46 11.52
N LEU A 35 -6.42 -3.44 10.76
CA LEU A 35 -7.23 -2.25 10.59
C LEU A 35 -7.83 -1.79 11.93
N ALA A 36 -8.36 -2.70 12.74
CA ALA A 36 -8.88 -2.35 14.06
C ALA A 36 -7.79 -1.79 14.99
N GLU A 37 -6.59 -2.35 14.97
CA GLU A 37 -5.42 -1.84 15.71
C GLU A 37 -5.03 -0.42 15.26
N LEU A 38 -5.12 -0.14 13.96
CA LEU A 38 -4.86 1.18 13.37
C LEU A 38 -6.04 2.16 13.51
N GLY A 39 -7.16 1.77 14.14
CA GLY A 39 -8.36 2.61 14.25
C GLY A 39 -9.10 2.81 12.91
N LEU A 40 -8.90 1.94 11.93
CA LEU A 40 -9.42 2.07 10.57
C LEU A 40 -10.59 1.13 10.29
N THR A 41 -11.51 1.62 9.48
CA THR A 41 -12.47 0.79 8.73
C THR A 41 -11.95 0.56 7.31
N ILE A 42 -12.54 -0.40 6.58
CA ILE A 42 -12.18 -0.65 5.16
C ILE A 42 -12.34 0.62 4.28
N PRO A 43 -13.42 1.42 4.41
CA PRO A 43 -13.52 2.71 3.72
C PRO A 43 -12.42 3.72 4.07
N LEU A 44 -11.97 3.75 5.33
CA LEU A 44 -10.84 4.61 5.71
C LEU A 44 -9.53 4.08 5.14
N ALA A 45 -9.29 2.76 5.18
CA ALA A 45 -8.13 2.14 4.53
C ALA A 45 -8.04 2.48 3.02
N LYS A 46 -9.18 2.52 2.33
CA LYS A 46 -9.27 2.99 0.93
C LYS A 46 -8.77 4.45 0.79
N ARG A 47 -9.15 5.35 1.71
CA ARG A 47 -8.66 6.75 1.72
C ARG A 47 -7.16 6.83 2.00
N GLU A 48 -6.65 5.97 2.87
CA GLU A 48 -5.22 5.89 3.17
C GLU A 48 -4.40 5.43 1.96
N ILE A 49 -4.92 4.48 1.17
CA ILE A 49 -4.32 4.04 -0.09
C ILE A 49 -4.33 5.16 -1.14
N LEU A 50 -5.45 5.90 -1.27
CA LEU A 50 -5.56 7.02 -2.22
C LEU A 50 -4.57 8.16 -1.92
N SER A 51 -4.15 8.29 -0.66
CA SER A 51 -3.16 9.29 -0.22
C SER A 51 -1.72 8.75 -0.16
N LEU A 52 -1.46 7.54 -0.68
CA LEU A 52 -0.09 7.08 -0.90
C LEU A 52 0.65 8.01 -1.88
N ALA A 53 1.95 8.11 -1.66
CA ALA A 53 2.87 9.03 -2.31
C ALA A 53 4.24 8.34 -2.41
N LEU A 54 5.13 8.90 -3.23
CA LEU A 54 6.46 8.34 -3.47
C LEU A 54 7.24 8.05 -2.18
N LYS A 55 7.20 8.97 -1.20
CA LYS A 55 7.85 8.80 0.11
C LYS A 55 7.38 7.61 0.94
N HIS A 56 6.20 7.06 0.65
CA HIS A 56 5.65 5.90 1.36
C HIS A 56 6.10 4.58 0.74
N TYR A 57 6.71 4.62 -0.45
CA TYR A 57 7.17 3.41 -1.11
C TYR A 57 8.30 2.76 -0.31
N ASP A 58 8.18 1.46 -0.08
CA ASP A 58 9.19 0.67 0.60
C ASP A 58 9.92 -0.26 -0.36
N ARG A 59 9.17 -1.15 -1.03
CA ARG A 59 9.70 -2.22 -1.88
C ARG A 59 8.76 -2.54 -3.04
N GLY A 60 9.32 -2.94 -4.18
CA GLY A 60 8.55 -3.23 -5.37
C GLY A 60 9.27 -2.85 -6.67
N PRO A 61 8.72 -3.24 -7.83
CA PRO A 61 7.84 -4.39 -7.95
C PRO A 61 8.55 -5.67 -7.49
N LEU A 62 7.88 -6.50 -6.69
CA LEU A 62 8.35 -7.84 -6.34
C LEU A 62 7.44 -8.88 -7.02
N GLU A 63 8.00 -10.04 -7.36
CA GLU A 63 7.20 -11.16 -7.83
C GLU A 63 6.25 -11.64 -6.73
N ASP A 64 4.96 -11.76 -7.07
CA ASP A 64 3.98 -12.37 -6.18
C ASP A 64 4.12 -13.90 -6.23
N LYS A 65 4.75 -14.45 -5.19
CA LYS A 65 5.05 -15.88 -5.08
C LYS A 65 3.81 -16.78 -5.05
N ASP A 66 2.65 -16.23 -4.69
CA ASP A 66 1.41 -17.00 -4.56
C ASP A 66 0.57 -16.98 -5.86
N ARG A 67 0.69 -15.93 -6.67
CA ARG A 67 -0.15 -15.70 -7.86
C ARG A 67 0.58 -14.88 -8.93
N PRO A 68 0.36 -15.11 -10.24
CA PRO A 68 0.99 -14.33 -11.30
C PRO A 68 0.82 -12.80 -11.12
N GLY A 69 1.91 -12.05 -11.28
CA GLY A 69 1.92 -10.58 -11.25
C GLY A 69 2.89 -9.99 -10.23
N GLN A 70 2.85 -8.67 -10.09
CA GLN A 70 3.77 -7.92 -9.24
C GLN A 70 3.05 -7.28 -8.06
N ILE A 71 3.75 -7.22 -6.93
CA ILE A 71 3.30 -6.60 -5.69
C ILE A 71 4.18 -5.40 -5.34
N TRP A 72 3.56 -4.43 -4.70
CA TRP A 72 4.18 -3.20 -4.26
C TRP A 72 3.88 -2.99 -2.77
N GLU A 73 4.91 -2.68 -2.00
CA GLU A 73 4.87 -2.54 -0.56
C GLU A 73 5.14 -1.09 -0.17
N PHE A 74 4.33 -0.60 0.75
CA PHE A 74 4.38 0.77 1.25
C PHE A 74 4.34 0.78 2.76
N ILE A 75 5.10 1.70 3.37
CA ILE A 75 4.99 2.04 4.79
C ILE A 75 4.44 3.46 4.90
N LYS A 76 3.40 3.63 5.70
CA LYS A 76 2.75 4.93 5.90
C LYS A 76 2.45 5.16 7.38
N ASN A 77 2.77 6.34 7.88
CA ASN A 77 2.33 6.78 9.21
C ASN A 77 0.83 7.10 9.17
N ILE A 78 0.08 6.44 10.04
CA ILE A 78 -1.35 6.65 10.27
C ILE A 78 -1.48 6.97 11.75
N GLU A 79 -1.81 8.22 12.06
CA GLU A 79 -1.71 8.78 13.41
C GLU A 79 -0.31 8.55 14.00
N MET A 80 -0.20 7.77 15.07
CA MET A 80 1.07 7.48 15.77
C MET A 80 1.65 6.10 15.42
N GLN A 81 1.13 5.43 14.38
CA GLN A 81 1.54 4.06 14.04
C GLN A 81 1.91 3.92 12.56
N GLU A 82 3.02 3.22 12.31
CA GLU A 82 3.39 2.81 10.96
C GLU A 82 2.48 1.67 10.48
N ALA A 83 1.88 1.84 9.30
CA ALA A 83 1.11 0.82 8.61
C ALA A 83 1.89 0.25 7.43
N TYR A 84 1.91 -1.07 7.33
CA TYR A 84 2.37 -1.80 6.15
C TYR A 84 1.19 -2.06 5.21
N ILE A 85 1.34 -1.66 3.96
CA ILE A 85 0.32 -1.75 2.91
C ILE A 85 0.92 -2.49 1.71
N LYS A 86 0.27 -3.57 1.26
CA LYS A 86 0.69 -4.35 0.09
C LYS A 86 -0.39 -4.31 -0.99
N LEU A 87 -0.03 -3.80 -2.16
CA LEU A 87 -0.93 -3.60 -3.29
C LEU A 87 -0.51 -4.42 -4.50
N LYS A 88 -1.49 -4.76 -5.33
CA LYS A 88 -1.31 -5.39 -6.64
C LYS A 88 -2.35 -4.83 -7.60
N ILE A 89 -1.98 -4.66 -8.86
CA ILE A 89 -2.94 -4.40 -9.94
C ILE A 89 -3.11 -5.69 -10.74
N ASN A 90 -4.36 -6.10 -10.96
CA ASN A 90 -4.72 -7.24 -11.79
C ASN A 90 -5.90 -6.87 -12.71
N GLN A 91 -6.48 -7.87 -13.39
CA GLN A 91 -7.61 -7.67 -14.31
C GLN A 91 -8.85 -7.05 -13.64
N GLN A 92 -9.03 -7.23 -12.33
CA GLN A 92 -10.15 -6.69 -11.57
C GLN A 92 -9.90 -5.27 -11.04
N GLY A 93 -8.66 -4.78 -11.10
CA GLY A 93 -8.26 -3.44 -10.66
C GLY A 93 -7.21 -3.47 -9.55
N CYS A 94 -7.29 -2.51 -8.63
CA CYS A 94 -6.37 -2.40 -7.50
C CYS A 94 -6.80 -3.30 -6.34
N VAL A 95 -5.99 -4.29 -5.98
CA VAL A 95 -6.23 -5.21 -4.87
C VAL A 95 -5.30 -4.88 -3.71
N CYS A 96 -5.87 -4.60 -2.54
CA CYS A 96 -5.14 -4.52 -1.29
C CYS A 96 -5.01 -5.92 -0.67
N ILE A 97 -3.79 -6.45 -0.68
CA ILE A 97 -3.46 -7.81 -0.22
C ILE A 97 -3.22 -7.85 1.29
N SER A 98 -2.53 -6.82 1.81
CA SER A 98 -2.19 -6.68 3.22
C SER A 98 -2.34 -5.24 3.66
N PHE A 99 -2.93 -5.03 4.84
CA PHE A 99 -2.97 -3.74 5.52
C PHE A 99 -3.01 -3.99 7.03
N HIS A 100 -1.92 -3.71 7.73
CA HIS A 100 -1.78 -3.91 9.17
C HIS A 100 -0.60 -3.08 9.72
N PRO A 101 -0.44 -2.95 11.05
CA PRO A 101 0.75 -2.32 11.63
C PRO A 101 2.07 -2.91 11.09
N SER A 102 3.04 -2.03 10.84
CA SER A 102 4.40 -2.40 10.46
C SER A 102 5.28 -2.52 11.71
N ASN A 103 5.90 -3.68 11.89
CA ASN A 103 6.88 -3.93 12.96
C ASN A 103 8.20 -4.48 12.39
N GLY A 104 8.34 -4.50 11.06
CA GLY A 104 9.45 -5.12 10.36
C GLY A 104 10.49 -4.11 9.86
N PRO A 105 11.63 -4.59 9.34
CA PRO A 105 12.60 -3.71 8.69
C PRO A 105 11.97 -3.06 7.46
N LYS A 106 12.31 -1.79 7.23
CA LYS A 106 11.88 -0.96 6.10
C LYS A 106 13.09 -0.32 5.44
N THR A 107 13.01 -0.08 4.14
CA THR A 107 14.04 0.53 3.30
C THR A 107 13.69 1.97 2.93
N LEU A 108 12.41 2.27 2.68
CA LEU A 108 11.91 3.62 2.38
C LEU A 108 12.83 4.49 1.49
N PRO A 109 13.22 4.02 0.29
CA PRO A 109 14.31 4.66 -0.48
C PRO A 109 14.02 6.08 -0.97
N PHE A 110 12.76 6.52 -0.91
CA PHE A 110 12.33 7.86 -1.32
C PHE A 110 11.74 8.67 -0.15
N ALA A 111 11.84 8.18 1.09
CA ALA A 111 11.51 9.01 2.25
C ALA A 111 12.61 10.06 2.40
N GLN A 112 12.28 11.33 2.16
CA GLN A 112 13.14 12.41 2.59
C GLN A 112 13.00 12.55 4.11
N ASP A 113 14.12 12.58 4.83
CA ASP A 113 14.15 12.95 6.24
C ASP A 113 13.59 14.36 6.37
N LYS A 114 12.34 14.48 6.80
CA LYS A 114 11.85 15.71 7.41
C LYS A 114 12.08 15.57 8.91
N GLU A 115 13.27 15.94 9.35
CA GLU A 115 13.41 16.62 10.63
C GLU A 115 12.66 17.96 10.50
N GLU A 116 11.50 18.05 11.14
CA GLU A 116 10.89 19.30 11.59
C GLU A 116 10.64 19.16 13.10
#